data_AF-A0A929XWU4-F1
#
_entry.id   AF-A0A929XWU4-F1
#
_cell.length_a   1.000
_cell.length_b   1.000
_cell.length_c   1.000
_cell.angle_alpha   90.00
_cell.angle_beta   90.00
_cell.angle_gamma   90.00
#
_symmetry.space_group_name_H-M   'P 1'
#
loop_
_entity.id
_entity.type
_entity.pdbx_description
1 polymer ?
#
loop_
_entity_poly.entity_id
_entity_poly.type
_entity_poly.pdbx_seq_one_letter_code
_entity_poly.pdbx_strand_id
1 'polypeptide(L)'
;ILSGKILERNDNELLRNQKQEEKAIEALKVYLPYEDKQNFLSTETEEELYELKVSGIDKLNKYGKVLGSEAFNNIRVYKKPAAGVGVSVNSNLLQLEFLSDDMSAEELANIVTSYRKKKKYYRLKSGAFINMDSEYMKNFNEMLNVLEISPKDLRTGALTVPLYRSLYIDEM
;
A
#
# COMPACT_ATOMS: atom_id res chain seq x y z
N ILE A 1 18.34 19.44 -12.22
CA ILE A 1 19.43 19.45 -11.23
C ILE A 1 19.63 18.02 -10.75
N LEU A 2 20.63 17.31 -11.28
CA LEU A 2 21.02 15.99 -10.79
C LEU A 2 21.50 16.17 -9.35
N SER A 3 20.90 15.46 -8.40
CA SER A 3 21.35 15.46 -7.01
C SER A 3 22.80 15.00 -6.97
N GLY A 4 23.72 15.93 -6.74
CA GLY A 4 25.18 15.75 -6.80
C GLY A 4 25.73 14.92 -5.65
N LYS A 5 25.28 13.67 -5.52
CA LYS A 5 25.71 12.72 -4.47
C LYS A 5 26.34 11.44 -5.01
N ILE A 6 26.49 11.31 -6.33
CA ILE A 6 27.23 10.23 -7.02
C ILE A 6 28.35 10.82 -7.91
N LEU A 7 28.37 12.15 -8.06
CA LEU A 7 29.32 12.86 -8.92
C LEU A 7 30.19 13.75 -8.03
N GLU A 8 31.50 13.65 -8.20
CA GLU A 8 32.45 14.62 -7.66
C GLU A 8 32.53 15.84 -8.57
N ARG A 9 32.70 17.03 -7.98
CA ARG A 9 32.93 18.28 -8.72
C ARG A 9 34.34 18.75 -8.48
N ASN A 10 35.14 18.80 -9.54
CA ASN A 10 36.29 19.69 -9.62
C ASN A 10 35.96 20.84 -10.58
N ASP A 11 36.77 21.90 -10.56
CA ASP A 11 36.46 23.26 -11.04
C ASP A 11 35.85 23.39 -12.47
N ASN A 12 35.84 22.34 -13.31
CA ASN A 12 35.11 22.33 -14.60
C ASN A 12 34.54 20.97 -15.06
N GLU A 13 34.61 19.87 -14.28
CA GLU A 13 34.16 18.55 -14.75
C GLU A 13 33.39 17.76 -13.67
N LEU A 14 32.35 17.02 -14.12
CA LEU A 14 31.63 16.04 -13.30
C LEU A 14 32.38 14.72 -13.37
N LEU A 15 33.08 14.35 -12.29
CA LEU A 15 33.82 13.11 -12.19
C LEU A 15 32.99 12.03 -11.50
N ARG A 16 33.16 10.79 -11.95
CA ARG A 16 32.46 9.61 -11.42
C ARG A 16 33.00 9.25 -10.03
N ASN A 17 32.14 9.23 -9.00
CA ASN A 17 32.55 8.81 -7.66
C ASN A 17 32.31 7.30 -7.46
N GLN A 18 33.33 6.50 -7.72
CA GLN A 18 33.22 5.03 -7.63
C GLN A 18 32.78 4.54 -6.24
N LYS A 19 33.25 5.19 -5.17
CA LYS A 19 32.90 4.81 -3.79
C LYS A 19 31.43 5.10 -3.45
N GLN A 20 30.88 6.19 -3.96
CA GLN A 20 29.45 6.50 -3.79
C GLN A 20 28.56 5.58 -4.63
N GLU A 21 29.02 5.20 -5.82
CA GLU A 21 28.31 4.23 -6.66
C GLU A 21 28.26 2.83 -6.02
N GLU A 22 29.37 2.33 -5.49
CA GLU A 22 29.40 1.04 -4.79
C GLU A 22 28.38 1.02 -3.64
N LYS A 23 28.33 2.09 -2.84
CA LYS A 23 27.33 2.23 -1.77
C LYS A 23 25.89 2.27 -2.30
N ALA A 24 25.66 2.93 -3.43
CA ALA A 24 24.34 2.99 -4.05
C ALA A 24 23.92 1.60 -4.57
N ILE A 25 24.84 0.84 -5.16
CA ILE A 25 24.61 -0.53 -5.63
C ILE A 25 24.32 -1.46 -4.44
N GLU A 26 25.10 -1.37 -3.35
CA GLU A 26 24.84 -2.14 -2.13
C GLU A 26 23.46 -1.83 -1.55
N ALA A 27 23.06 -0.56 -1.50
CA ALA A 27 21.73 -0.17 -1.05
C ALA A 27 20.63 -0.68 -1.99
N LEU A 28 20.89 -0.77 -3.30
CA LEU A 28 19.97 -1.29 -4.30
C LEU A 28 19.78 -2.81 -4.17
N LYS A 29 20.87 -3.55 -3.91
CA LYS A 29 20.86 -5.01 -3.72
C LYS A 29 20.01 -5.49 -2.54
N VAL A 30 19.79 -4.64 -1.53
CA VAL A 30 18.85 -4.94 -0.43
C VAL A 30 17.42 -5.10 -0.94
N TYR A 31 17.04 -4.37 -1.99
CA TYR A 31 15.69 -4.37 -2.54
C TYR A 31 15.56 -5.16 -3.84
N LEU A 32 16.64 -5.30 -4.61
CA LEU A 32 16.73 -6.04 -5.85
C LEU A 32 17.90 -7.03 -5.75
N PRO A 33 17.71 -8.17 -5.05
CA PRO A 33 18.83 -9.03 -4.66
C PRO A 33 19.34 -9.93 -5.78
N TYR A 34 18.57 -10.11 -6.85
CA TYR A 34 18.91 -11.00 -7.96
C TYR A 34 19.66 -10.25 -9.04
N GLU A 35 20.81 -10.77 -9.46
CA GLU A 35 21.66 -10.17 -10.48
C GLU A 35 21.81 -11.13 -11.67
N ASP A 36 21.52 -10.65 -12.88
CA ASP A 36 21.69 -11.44 -14.10
C ASP A 36 23.12 -11.36 -14.67
N LYS A 37 23.38 -12.09 -15.76
CA LYS A 37 24.70 -12.10 -16.43
C LYS A 37 25.10 -10.75 -17.05
N GLN A 38 24.16 -9.81 -17.16
CA GLN A 38 24.36 -8.47 -17.70
C GLN A 38 24.41 -7.40 -16.57
N ASN A 39 24.50 -7.83 -15.30
CA ASN A 39 24.48 -7.01 -14.09
C ASN A 39 23.19 -6.20 -13.90
N PHE A 40 22.05 -6.67 -14.42
CA PHE A 40 20.75 -6.11 -14.07
C PHE A 40 20.27 -6.70 -12.76
N LEU A 41 19.81 -5.82 -11.87
CA LEU A 41 19.23 -6.19 -10.59
C LEU A 41 17.71 -6.31 -10.69
N SER A 42 17.13 -7.36 -10.11
CA SER A 42 15.69 -7.63 -10.12
C SER A 42 15.15 -8.13 -8.78
N THR A 43 13.83 -8.07 -8.63
CA THR A 43 13.05 -8.68 -7.54
C THR A 43 12.31 -9.90 -8.09
N GLU A 44 12.22 -10.99 -7.34
CA GLU A 44 11.41 -12.16 -7.71
C GLU A 44 10.13 -12.25 -6.90
N THR A 45 10.08 -11.58 -5.75
CA THR A 45 8.94 -11.68 -4.83
C THR A 45 8.13 -10.38 -4.76
N GLU A 46 6.85 -10.54 -4.43
CA GLU A 46 5.95 -9.41 -4.20
C GLU A 46 6.33 -8.60 -2.95
N GLU A 47 6.91 -9.26 -1.95
CA GLU A 47 7.34 -8.62 -0.70
C GLU A 47 8.54 -7.69 -0.95
N GLU A 48 9.51 -8.11 -1.77
CA GLU A 48 10.64 -7.25 -2.20
C GLU A 48 10.15 -5.99 -2.91
N LEU A 49 9.20 -6.15 -3.85
CA LEU A 49 8.60 -5.02 -4.56
C LEU A 49 7.84 -4.09 -3.60
N TYR A 50 7.09 -4.65 -2.66
CA TYR A 50 6.40 -3.87 -1.64
C TYR A 50 7.37 -3.04 -0.80
N GLU A 51 8.43 -3.65 -0.27
CA GLU A 51 9.45 -2.97 0.55
C GLU A 51 10.19 -1.88 -0.24
N LEU A 52 10.49 -2.14 -1.52
CA LEU A 52 11.06 -1.15 -2.43
C LEU A 52 10.14 0.07 -2.58
N LYS A 53 8.83 -0.15 -2.74
CA LYS A 53 7.84 0.92 -2.90
C LYS A 53 7.53 1.66 -1.60
N VAL A 54 7.60 1.01 -0.45
CA VAL A 54 7.30 1.61 0.86
C VAL A 54 8.46 2.41 1.41
N SER A 55 9.69 1.88 1.33
CA SER A 55 10.86 2.52 1.95
C SER A 55 12.08 2.59 1.04
N GLY A 56 12.19 1.70 0.04
CA GLY A 56 13.37 1.61 -0.80
C GLY A 56 13.63 2.84 -1.64
N ILE A 57 12.61 3.39 -2.31
CA ILE A 57 12.77 4.60 -3.13
C ILE A 57 13.31 5.77 -2.30
N ASP A 58 12.77 6.00 -1.10
CA ASP A 58 13.22 7.08 -0.21
C ASP A 58 14.66 6.86 0.28
N LYS A 59 15.04 5.61 0.58
CA LYS A 59 16.42 5.30 0.94
C LYS A 59 17.38 5.48 -0.24
N LEU A 60 16.99 5.06 -1.43
CA LEU A 60 17.78 5.20 -2.66
C LEU A 60 17.93 6.67 -3.07
N ASN A 61 16.90 7.49 -2.84
CA ASN A 61 16.94 8.94 -3.05
C ASN A 61 18.01 9.66 -2.20
N LYS A 62 18.50 9.02 -1.12
CA LYS A 62 19.63 9.55 -0.34
C LYS A 62 20.96 9.49 -1.10
N TYR A 63 21.09 8.57 -2.06
CA TYR A 63 22.28 8.35 -2.87
C TYR A 63 22.18 9.10 -4.21
N GLY A 64 21.03 9.10 -4.86
CA GLY A 64 20.85 9.77 -6.15
C GLY A 64 19.38 9.86 -6.55
N LYS A 65 19.06 10.55 -7.65
CA LYS A 65 17.68 10.64 -8.12
C LYS A 65 17.24 9.30 -8.71
N VAL A 66 16.26 8.66 -8.10
CA VAL A 66 15.64 7.44 -8.66
C VAL A 66 14.68 7.82 -9.78
N LEU A 67 14.83 7.19 -10.95
CA LEU A 67 13.92 7.32 -12.09
C LEU A 67 13.30 5.96 -12.38
N GLY A 68 11.99 5.94 -12.64
CA GLY A 68 11.25 4.74 -12.96
C GLY A 68 10.36 4.97 -14.17
N SER A 69 10.05 3.88 -14.88
CA SER A 69 9.03 3.88 -15.94
C SER A 69 7.66 4.26 -15.38
N GLU A 70 6.75 4.70 -16.25
CA GLU A 70 5.36 4.97 -15.85
C GLU A 70 4.70 3.74 -15.22
N ALA A 71 4.93 2.56 -15.78
CA ALA A 71 4.42 1.30 -15.24
C ALA A 71 4.87 1.08 -13.78
N PHE A 72 6.14 1.32 -13.45
CA PHE A 72 6.66 1.20 -12.08
C PHE A 72 6.10 2.28 -11.15
N ASN A 73 5.98 3.52 -11.65
CA ASN A 73 5.46 4.64 -10.87
C ASN A 73 3.96 4.47 -10.55
N ASN A 74 3.20 3.82 -11.45
CA ASN A 74 1.77 3.57 -11.29
C ASN A 74 1.44 2.48 -10.26
N ILE A 75 2.41 1.65 -9.87
CA ILE A 75 2.24 0.75 -8.72
C ILE A 75 2.22 1.62 -7.46
N ARG A 76 1.06 1.85 -6.86
CA ARG A 76 0.93 2.70 -5.66
C ARG A 76 0.80 1.86 -4.40
N VAL A 77 1.17 2.44 -3.26
CA VAL A 77 0.89 1.88 -1.94
C VAL A 77 -0.07 2.82 -1.22
N TYR A 78 -1.29 2.36 -1.02
CA TYR A 78 -2.35 3.09 -0.33
C TYR A 78 -2.38 2.72 1.15
N LYS A 79 -2.74 3.68 2.01
CA LYS A 79 -2.97 3.46 3.44
C LYS A 79 -4.41 3.09 3.77
N LYS A 80 -5.32 3.22 2.81
CA LYS A 80 -6.73 2.86 2.95
C LYS A 80 -7.28 2.31 1.63
N PRO A 81 -8.26 1.40 1.66
CA PRO A 81 -9.06 1.06 0.49
C PRO A 81 -9.76 2.31 -0.06
N ALA A 82 -9.97 2.34 -1.38
CA ALA A 82 -10.79 3.38 -2.04
C ALA A 82 -12.30 3.09 -1.90
N ALA A 83 -12.72 2.58 -0.75
CA ALA A 83 -14.10 2.25 -0.46
C ALA A 83 -14.64 3.18 0.64
N GLY A 84 -15.79 3.79 0.39
CA GLY A 84 -16.60 4.49 1.38
C GLY A 84 -17.67 3.56 1.95
N VAL A 85 -18.22 3.93 3.11
CA VAL A 85 -19.41 3.29 3.66
C VAL A 85 -20.51 4.34 3.70
N GLY A 86 -21.53 4.17 2.87
CA GLY A 86 -22.79 4.89 2.96
C GLY A 86 -23.59 4.35 4.14
N VAL A 87 -24.10 5.24 4.97
CA VAL A 87 -24.92 4.88 6.13
C VAL A 87 -26.27 5.56 5.98
N SER A 88 -27.35 4.78 6.04
CA SER A 88 -28.72 5.31 6.05
C SER A 88 -29.58 4.58 7.08
N VAL A 89 -30.72 5.16 7.44
CA VAL A 89 -31.66 4.56 8.38
C VAL A 89 -32.98 4.32 7.67
N ASN A 90 -33.48 3.10 7.76
CA ASN A 90 -34.79 2.73 7.26
C ASN A 90 -35.50 1.85 8.28
N SER A 91 -36.69 2.26 8.74
CA SER A 91 -37.57 1.45 9.60
C SER A 91 -36.86 0.87 10.83
N ASN A 92 -36.13 1.70 11.59
CA ASN A 92 -35.31 1.31 12.75
C ASN A 92 -34.16 0.34 12.46
N LEU A 93 -33.73 0.25 11.20
CA LEU A 93 -32.53 -0.49 10.80
C LEU A 93 -31.54 0.45 10.14
N LEU A 94 -30.26 0.24 10.45
CA LEU A 94 -29.15 0.91 9.79
C LEU A 94 -28.81 0.13 8.53
N GLN A 95 -28.88 0.79 7.38
CA GLN A 95 -28.42 0.25 6.10
C GLN A 95 -27.01 0.75 5.85
N LEU A 96 -26.11 -0.19 5.60
CA LEU A 96 -24.71 0.05 5.29
C LEU A 96 -24.48 -0.40 3.85
N GLU A 97 -24.01 0.53 3.03
CA GLU A 97 -23.71 0.30 1.62
C GLU A 97 -22.24 0.61 1.37
N PHE A 98 -21.50 -0.37 0.85
CA PHE A 98 -20.09 -0.17 0.51
C PHE A 98 -19.99 0.43 -0.88
N LEU A 99 -19.57 1.69 -0.93
CA LEU A 99 -19.46 2.47 -2.16
C LEU A 99 -18.01 2.44 -2.64
N SER A 100 -17.78 1.93 -3.84
CA SER A 100 -16.48 2.02 -4.49
C SER A 100 -16.62 1.89 -6.00
N ASP A 101 -15.97 2.78 -6.75
CA ASP A 101 -15.92 2.71 -8.21
C ASP A 101 -14.91 1.66 -8.69
N ASP A 102 -13.77 1.55 -7.98
CA ASP A 102 -12.61 0.75 -8.42
C ASP A 102 -12.39 -0.55 -7.63
N MET A 103 -13.30 -0.93 -6.73
CA MET A 103 -13.11 -2.09 -5.82
C MET A 103 -14.43 -2.83 -5.63
N SER A 104 -14.39 -4.15 -5.82
CA SER A 104 -15.58 -4.97 -5.57
C SER A 104 -15.76 -5.27 -4.09
N ALA A 105 -17.01 -5.54 -3.68
CA ALA A 105 -17.37 -6.02 -2.34
C ALA A 105 -16.55 -7.27 -1.93
N GLU A 106 -16.25 -8.15 -2.90
CA GLU A 106 -15.41 -9.32 -2.68
C GLU A 106 -13.95 -8.96 -2.39
N GLU A 107 -13.38 -8.00 -3.11
CA GLU A 107 -12.01 -7.52 -2.87
C GLU A 107 -11.89 -6.85 -1.50
N LEU A 108 -12.90 -6.06 -1.11
CA LEU A 108 -12.99 -5.47 0.23
C LEU A 108 -13.04 -6.56 1.33
N ALA A 109 -13.85 -7.60 1.14
CA ALA A 109 -13.90 -8.74 2.05
C ALA A 109 -12.54 -9.45 2.19
N ASN A 110 -11.81 -9.59 1.08
CA ASN A 110 -10.48 -10.20 1.06
C ASN A 110 -9.42 -9.32 1.73
N ILE A 111 -9.52 -8.00 1.59
CA ILE A 111 -8.69 -7.03 2.33
C ILE A 111 -8.88 -7.20 3.84
N VAL A 112 -10.13 -7.19 4.33
CA VAL A 112 -10.43 -7.37 5.76
C VAL A 112 -9.95 -8.74 6.27
N THR A 113 -10.16 -9.79 5.48
CA THR A 113 -9.67 -11.14 5.81
C THR A 113 -8.14 -11.17 5.91
N SER A 114 -7.45 -10.48 5.00
CA SER A 114 -5.98 -10.39 5.00
C SER A 114 -5.45 -9.59 6.18
N TYR A 115 -6.12 -8.50 6.54
CA TYR A 115 -5.82 -7.72 7.74
C TYR A 115 -5.95 -8.56 9.01
N ARG A 116 -7.06 -9.30 9.18
CA ARG A 116 -7.27 -10.19 10.33
C ARG A 116 -6.25 -11.33 10.42
N LYS A 117 -5.68 -11.75 9.28
CA LYS A 117 -4.55 -12.68 9.20
C LYS A 117 -3.19 -12.03 9.48
N LYS A 118 -3.16 -10.75 9.87
CA LYS A 118 -1.95 -9.96 10.16
C LYS A 118 -0.95 -9.92 8.99
N LYS A 119 -1.45 -9.93 7.75
CA LYS A 119 -0.59 -9.68 6.59
C LYS A 119 -0.10 -8.24 6.62
N LYS A 120 1.14 -7.98 6.18
CA LYS A 120 1.72 -6.63 6.07
C LYS A 120 1.01 -5.77 5.01
N TYR A 121 0.53 -6.41 3.95
CA TYR A 121 -0.11 -5.74 2.82
C TYR A 121 -1.13 -6.65 2.13
N TYR A 122 -1.94 -6.06 1.24
CA TYR A 122 -2.75 -6.77 0.24
C TYR A 122 -2.49 -6.19 -1.13
N ARG A 123 -2.35 -7.05 -2.14
CA ARG A 123 -2.24 -6.63 -3.53
C ARG A 123 -3.62 -6.59 -4.18
N LEU A 124 -3.97 -5.41 -4.66
CA LEU A 124 -5.18 -5.13 -5.41
C LEU A 124 -5.10 -5.76 -6.80
N LYS A 125 -6.26 -6.02 -7.42
CA LYS A 125 -6.37 -6.46 -8.81
C LYS A 125 -5.75 -5.47 -9.80
N SER A 126 -5.72 -4.18 -9.47
CA SER A 126 -5.03 -3.13 -10.22
C SER A 126 -3.50 -3.24 -10.17
N GLY A 127 -2.95 -4.10 -9.31
CA GLY A 127 -1.52 -4.26 -9.08
C GLY A 127 -0.95 -3.32 -8.02
N ALA A 128 -1.75 -2.39 -7.48
CA ALA A 128 -1.38 -1.55 -6.35
C ALA A 128 -1.45 -2.33 -5.03
N PHE A 129 -0.85 -1.76 -3.98
CA PHE A 129 -0.81 -2.33 -2.64
C PHE A 129 -1.66 -1.53 -1.67
N ILE A 130 -2.25 -2.21 -0.68
CA ILE A 130 -2.78 -1.61 0.54
C ILE A 130 -1.87 -2.01 1.69
N ASN A 131 -1.33 -1.01 2.39
CA ASN A 131 -0.64 -1.21 3.64
C ASN A 131 -1.66 -1.53 4.75
N MET A 132 -1.49 -2.70 5.36
CA MET A 132 -2.38 -3.19 6.42
C MET A 132 -2.03 -2.62 7.79
N ASP A 133 -0.80 -2.17 7.98
CA ASP A 133 -0.34 -1.51 9.20
C ASP A 133 -0.68 -0.01 9.14
N SER A 134 -1.97 0.28 9.16
CA SER A 134 -2.49 1.64 9.20
C SER A 134 -3.57 1.79 10.26
N GLU A 135 -3.63 2.96 10.87
CA GLU A 135 -4.69 3.34 11.80
C GLU A 135 -6.09 3.20 11.19
N TYR A 136 -6.21 3.52 9.90
CA TYR A 136 -7.45 3.31 9.16
C TYR A 136 -7.92 1.85 9.20
N MET A 137 -7.03 0.90 8.90
CA MET A 137 -7.40 -0.52 8.88
C MET A 137 -7.77 -1.03 10.27
N LYS A 138 -7.13 -0.49 11.32
CA LYS A 138 -7.49 -0.77 12.71
C LYS A 138 -8.91 -0.30 13.01
N ASN A 139 -9.20 0.98 12.80
CA ASN A 139 -10.51 1.58 13.11
C ASN A 139 -11.62 0.95 12.25
N PHE A 140 -11.34 0.69 10.98
CA PHE A 140 -12.29 0.03 10.08
C PHE A 140 -12.63 -1.39 10.54
N ASN A 141 -11.64 -2.19 10.93
CA ASN A 141 -11.90 -3.54 11.45
C ASN A 141 -12.62 -3.52 12.81
N GLU A 142 -12.34 -2.53 13.65
CA GLU A 142 -13.03 -2.35 14.94
C GLU A 142 -14.51 -1.98 14.73
N MET A 143 -14.81 -1.04 13.83
CA MET A 143 -16.18 -0.72 13.41
C MET A 143 -16.92 -1.97 12.92
N LEU A 144 -16.30 -2.78 12.05
CA LEU A 144 -16.91 -4.02 11.57
C LEU A 144 -17.18 -5.02 12.69
N ASN A 145 -16.29 -5.12 13.68
CA ASN A 145 -16.49 -6.00 14.83
C ASN A 145 -17.68 -5.54 15.70
N VAL A 146 -17.78 -4.24 15.97
CA VAL A 146 -18.85 -3.67 16.78
C VAL A 146 -20.22 -3.81 16.11
N LEU A 147 -20.26 -3.70 14.79
CA LEU A 147 -21.48 -3.91 14.00
C LEU A 147 -21.79 -5.41 13.78
N GLU A 148 -20.90 -6.30 14.24
CA GLU A 148 -20.91 -7.75 14.02
C GLU A 148 -20.95 -8.14 12.53
N ILE A 149 -20.26 -7.35 11.70
CA ILE A 149 -20.16 -7.57 10.26
C ILE A 149 -18.98 -8.51 9.99
N SER A 150 -19.27 -9.67 9.41
CA SER A 150 -18.23 -10.60 8.98
C SER A 150 -17.75 -10.28 7.56
N PRO A 151 -16.57 -10.78 7.15
CA PRO A 151 -16.14 -10.69 5.75
C PRO A 151 -17.09 -11.38 4.77
N LYS A 152 -17.93 -12.33 5.22
CA LYS A 152 -18.95 -12.94 4.34
C LYS A 152 -20.08 -11.95 4.06
N ASP A 153 -20.47 -11.21 5.09
CA ASP A 153 -21.51 -10.17 5.02
C ASP A 153 -21.04 -9.04 4.09
N LEU A 154 -19.76 -8.66 4.14
CA LEU A 154 -19.20 -7.68 3.19
C LEU A 154 -19.39 -8.08 1.71
N ARG A 155 -19.41 -9.38 1.39
CA ARG A 155 -19.59 -9.84 0.01
C ARG A 155 -20.99 -9.61 -0.54
N THR A 156 -21.99 -9.42 0.32
CA THR A 156 -23.37 -9.14 -0.12
C THR A 156 -23.54 -7.69 -0.55
N GLY A 157 -22.58 -6.80 -0.27
CA GLY A 157 -22.53 -5.41 -0.73
C GLY A 157 -23.43 -4.44 0.04
N ALA A 158 -24.63 -4.90 0.43
CA ALA A 158 -25.54 -4.15 1.30
C ALA A 158 -25.83 -4.96 2.57
N LEU A 159 -25.78 -4.28 3.71
CA LEU A 159 -26.01 -4.88 5.02
C LEU A 159 -27.02 -4.09 5.82
N THR A 160 -27.86 -4.81 6.55
CA THR A 160 -28.86 -4.22 7.44
C THR A 160 -28.53 -4.65 8.86
N VAL A 161 -28.19 -3.69 9.71
CA VAL A 161 -27.90 -3.91 11.13
C VAL A 161 -28.90 -3.18 12.02
N PRO A 162 -29.23 -3.69 13.22
CA PRO A 162 -30.16 -3.01 14.11
C PRO A 162 -29.69 -1.60 14.50
N LEU A 163 -30.61 -0.61 14.48
CA LEU A 163 -30.28 0.80 14.73
C LEU A 163 -29.61 1.07 16.08
N TYR A 164 -29.89 0.28 17.12
CA TYR A 164 -29.25 0.45 18.44
C TYR A 164 -27.73 0.26 18.40
N ARG A 165 -27.18 -0.37 17.34
CA ARG A 165 -25.72 -0.50 17.15
C ARG A 165 -25.06 0.75 16.56
N SER A 166 -25.85 1.75 16.13
CA SER A 166 -25.31 3.02 15.63
C SER A 166 -24.68 3.88 16.73
N LEU A 167 -25.10 3.72 17.99
CA LEU A 167 -24.52 4.41 19.15
C LEU A 167 -23.01 4.20 19.26
N TYR A 168 -22.52 3.03 18.84
CA TYR A 168 -21.10 2.74 18.88
C TYR A 168 -20.29 3.35 17.73
N ILE A 169 -20.95 3.84 16.67
CA ILE A 169 -20.26 4.50 15.55
C ILE A 169 -19.91 5.95 15.92
N ASP A 170 -20.76 6.61 16.71
CA ASP A 170 -20.59 8.02 17.10
C ASP A 170 -19.51 8.23 18.18
N GLU A 171 -19.12 7.15 18.87
CA GLU A 171 -18.08 7.16 19.92
C GLU A 171 -16.66 6.83 19.40
N MET A 172 -16.49 6.60 18.09
CA MET A 172 -15.22 6.19 17.47
C MET A 172 -14.46 7.30 16.73
#